data_AF-A0A519M3N9-F1
#
_entry.id   AF-A0A519M3N9-F1
#
_cell.length_a   1.000
_cell.length_b   1.000
_cell.length_c   1.000
_cell.angle_alpha   90.00
_cell.angle_beta   90.00
_cell.angle_gamma   90.00
#
_symmetry.space_group_name_H-M   'P 1'
#
loop_
_entity.id
_entity.type
_entity.pdbx_description
1 polymer ?
#
loop_
_entity_poly.entity_id
_entity_poly.type
_entity_poly.pdbx_seq_one_letter_code
_entity_poly.pdbx_strand_id
1 'polypeptide(L)'
;AGGAEFPTERWFWFDPPFHPGQSVLLHRQPDNVWRIDFQLGWDADPEEEKKPENILPRVQALLGPHAQFELDWASVYTFACLRMDRFVHGRVVFVGDSAHGVSPFGARGANSGVQDAENLAWKLDGVLQGRASAALVATYGPEREYAADENIANSTRATDFITPKSEISRLFRDAALHLARDHAFARRIVNSGRLSVPATLHASPLNTPDTDAFAGPQVPGAVLLDAPLTRQGQPTWLLRALGPQFTLIVFGAAPGWAFEVPQVQVLQIGVEVQDSEGLAAQRLDALPHTAYLVRPDQHVCARWRAPTEAAVRAALARATAAHA
;
A
#
# COMPACT_ATOMS: atom_id res chain seq x y z
N ALA A 1 2.00 -18.62 -36.54
CA ALA A 1 2.41 -17.71 -35.46
C ALA A 1 2.64 -16.32 -36.03
N GLY A 2 1.56 -15.59 -36.29
CA GLY A 2 1.61 -14.18 -36.68
C GLY A 2 0.97 -13.40 -35.54
N GLY A 3 1.74 -13.10 -34.50
CA GLY A 3 1.28 -12.19 -33.45
C GLY A 3 1.17 -10.80 -34.05
N ALA A 4 0.08 -10.08 -33.76
CA ALA A 4 0.00 -8.67 -34.11
C ALA A 4 1.23 -7.95 -33.51
N GLU A 5 1.96 -7.19 -34.33
CA GLU A 5 3.08 -6.33 -33.91
C GLU A 5 2.54 -5.12 -33.13
N PHE A 6 1.85 -5.37 -32.02
CA PHE A 6 1.50 -4.31 -31.08
C PHE A 6 2.71 -4.05 -30.16
N PRO A 7 3.05 -2.78 -29.89
CA PRO A 7 4.08 -2.44 -28.91
C PRO A 7 3.79 -3.12 -27.57
N THR A 8 4.83 -3.63 -26.92
CA THR A 8 4.72 -4.35 -25.63
C THR A 8 4.41 -3.43 -24.45
N GLU A 9 4.36 -2.13 -24.67
CA GLU A 9 4.00 -1.13 -23.67
C GLU A 9 2.50 -1.10 -23.39
N ARG A 10 2.14 -0.65 -22.18
CA ARG A 10 0.76 -0.50 -21.75
C ARG A 10 0.15 0.76 -22.35
N TRP A 11 -0.98 0.63 -23.02
CA TRP A 11 -1.68 1.75 -23.66
C TRP A 11 -2.97 2.06 -22.90
N PHE A 12 -3.20 3.34 -22.64
CA PHE A 12 -4.44 3.83 -22.04
C PHE A 12 -4.96 4.99 -22.89
N TRP A 13 -6.14 4.81 -23.48
CA TRP A 13 -6.82 5.83 -24.25
C TRP A 13 -7.94 6.44 -23.40
N PHE A 14 -8.00 7.76 -23.33
CA PHE A 14 -9.08 8.48 -22.65
C PHE A 14 -10.34 8.65 -23.52
N ASP A 15 -10.18 8.67 -24.84
CA ASP A 15 -11.25 8.84 -25.83
C ASP A 15 -10.75 8.37 -27.23
N PRO A 16 -10.63 7.06 -27.48
CA PRO A 16 -10.16 6.55 -28.75
C PRO A 16 -11.26 6.58 -29.83
N PRO A 17 -10.90 6.76 -31.12
CA PRO A 17 -11.88 6.82 -32.20
C PRO A 17 -12.67 5.51 -32.43
N PHE A 18 -12.13 4.37 -31.97
CA PHE A 18 -12.78 3.07 -32.05
C PHE A 18 -13.71 2.76 -30.86
N HIS A 19 -13.71 3.61 -29.83
CA HIS A 19 -14.60 3.48 -28.67
C HIS A 19 -14.95 4.88 -28.10
N PRO A 20 -15.72 5.69 -28.85
CA PRO A 20 -15.88 7.12 -28.58
C PRO A 20 -16.52 7.42 -27.22
N GLY A 21 -16.02 8.45 -26.54
CA GLY A 21 -16.52 8.95 -25.26
C GLY A 21 -16.16 8.09 -24.05
N GLN A 22 -15.39 7.01 -24.24
CA GLN A 22 -15.11 6.01 -23.23
C GLN A 22 -13.64 5.60 -23.25
N SER A 23 -13.07 5.29 -22.08
CA SER A 23 -11.68 4.87 -22.02
C SER A 23 -11.48 3.41 -22.46
N VAL A 24 -10.29 3.11 -22.99
CA VAL A 24 -9.84 1.74 -23.26
C VAL A 24 -8.44 1.56 -22.68
N LEU A 25 -8.18 0.39 -22.12
CA LEU A 25 -6.85 -0.02 -21.64
C LEU A 25 -6.42 -1.29 -22.36
N LEU A 26 -5.17 -1.32 -22.83
CA LEU A 26 -4.55 -2.50 -23.43
C LEU A 26 -3.22 -2.79 -22.71
N HIS A 27 -3.00 -4.05 -22.36
CA HIS A 27 -1.69 -4.51 -21.92
C HIS A 27 -1.48 -6.00 -22.22
N ARG A 28 -0.23 -6.32 -22.55
CA ARG A 28 0.21 -7.69 -22.84
C ARG A 28 0.37 -8.49 -21.54
N GLN A 29 -0.02 -9.76 -21.60
CA GLN A 29 0.16 -10.78 -20.57
C GLN A 29 1.16 -11.84 -21.08
N PRO A 30 1.63 -12.76 -20.21
CA PRO A 30 2.38 -13.94 -20.65
C PRO A 30 1.63 -14.76 -21.70
N ASP A 31 2.35 -15.67 -22.36
CA ASP A 31 1.76 -16.69 -23.25
C ASP A 31 0.97 -16.13 -24.43
N ASN A 32 1.39 -14.96 -24.93
CA ASN A 32 0.75 -14.26 -26.06
C ASN A 32 -0.71 -13.85 -25.81
N VAL A 33 -1.08 -13.66 -24.55
CA VAL A 33 -2.40 -13.14 -24.15
C VAL A 33 -2.36 -11.61 -24.08
N TRP A 34 -3.47 -10.98 -24.45
CA TRP A 34 -3.68 -9.54 -24.31
C TRP A 34 -4.92 -9.29 -23.46
N ARG A 35 -4.78 -8.42 -22.45
CA ARG A 35 -5.92 -7.96 -21.67
C ARG A 35 -6.35 -6.59 -22.14
N ILE A 36 -7.64 -6.48 -22.45
CA ILE A 36 -8.28 -5.28 -22.96
C ILE A 36 -9.45 -4.94 -22.05
N ASP A 37 -9.41 -3.77 -21.41
CA ASP A 37 -10.52 -3.27 -20.60
C ASP A 37 -11.23 -2.15 -21.38
N PHE A 38 -12.46 -2.39 -21.82
CA PHE A 38 -13.33 -1.37 -22.41
C PHE A 38 -14.20 -0.76 -21.31
N GLN A 39 -14.21 0.56 -21.18
CA GLN A 39 -15.17 1.21 -20.31
C GLN A 39 -16.57 1.06 -20.91
N LEU A 40 -17.51 0.57 -20.12
CA LEU A 40 -18.92 0.46 -20.49
C LEU A 40 -19.74 1.64 -19.93
N GLY A 41 -20.96 1.80 -20.45
CA GLY A 41 -21.91 2.82 -19.98
C GLY A 41 -22.52 2.45 -18.64
N TRP A 42 -23.16 3.42 -17.96
CA TRP A 42 -23.86 3.19 -16.69
C TRP A 42 -25.03 2.22 -16.82
N ASP A 43 -25.72 2.23 -17.97
CA ASP A 43 -26.89 1.40 -18.26
C ASP A 43 -26.52 0.10 -19.00
N ALA A 44 -25.23 -0.25 -19.05
CA ALA A 44 -24.76 -1.43 -19.76
C ALA A 44 -25.19 -2.70 -19.01
N ASP A 45 -25.83 -3.64 -19.71
CA ASP A 45 -26.21 -4.95 -19.14
C ASP A 45 -24.98 -5.88 -19.12
N PRO A 46 -24.50 -6.30 -17.94
CA PRO A 46 -23.32 -7.16 -17.84
C PRO A 46 -23.43 -8.49 -18.58
N GLU A 47 -24.62 -9.09 -18.67
CA GLU A 47 -24.79 -10.39 -19.30
C GLU A 47 -24.87 -10.28 -20.83
N GLU A 48 -25.46 -9.20 -21.34
CA GLU A 48 -25.42 -8.89 -22.76
C GLU A 48 -23.99 -8.51 -23.19
N GLU A 49 -23.30 -7.67 -22.43
CA GLU A 49 -21.98 -7.15 -22.80
C GLU A 49 -20.87 -8.21 -22.81
N LYS A 50 -21.07 -9.33 -22.08
CA LYS A 50 -20.15 -10.48 -22.11
C LYS A 50 -20.28 -11.34 -23.36
N LYS A 51 -21.32 -11.17 -24.17
CA LYS A 51 -21.55 -12.01 -25.35
C LYS A 51 -20.47 -11.75 -26.41
N PRO A 52 -19.94 -12.80 -27.06
CA PRO A 52 -18.94 -12.65 -28.12
C PRO A 52 -19.38 -11.68 -29.23
N GLU A 53 -20.66 -11.70 -29.65
CA GLU A 53 -21.21 -10.74 -30.62
C GLU A 53 -21.06 -9.26 -30.22
N ASN A 54 -20.95 -8.93 -28.92
CA ASN A 54 -20.71 -7.56 -28.43
C ASN A 54 -19.22 -7.26 -28.19
N ILE A 55 -18.41 -8.29 -27.90
CA ILE A 55 -16.97 -8.13 -27.61
C ILE A 55 -16.14 -8.10 -28.90
N LEU A 56 -16.35 -9.08 -29.78
CA LEU A 56 -15.52 -9.29 -30.96
C LEU A 56 -15.48 -8.05 -31.87
N PRO A 57 -16.59 -7.33 -32.13
CA PRO A 57 -16.53 -6.11 -32.94
C PRO A 57 -15.67 -5.01 -32.32
N ARG A 58 -15.69 -4.84 -30.99
CA ARG A 58 -14.89 -3.83 -30.28
C ARG A 58 -13.40 -4.15 -30.35
N VAL A 59 -13.05 -5.42 -30.13
CA VAL A 59 -11.67 -5.90 -30.24
C VAL A 59 -11.18 -5.79 -31.69
N GLN A 60 -12.01 -6.13 -32.68
CA GLN A 60 -11.68 -5.99 -34.09
C GLN A 60 -11.47 -4.52 -34.49
N ALA A 61 -12.30 -3.60 -33.96
CA ALA A 61 -12.15 -2.16 -34.21
C ALA A 61 -10.83 -1.60 -33.64
N LEU A 62 -10.39 -2.12 -32.49
CA LEU A 62 -9.10 -1.78 -31.88
C LEU A 62 -7.90 -2.36 -32.67
N LEU A 63 -7.96 -3.64 -33.05
CA LEU A 63 -6.83 -4.36 -33.66
C LEU A 63 -6.75 -4.22 -35.19
N GLY A 64 -7.83 -3.77 -35.83
CA GLY A 64 -7.97 -3.65 -37.29
C GLY A 64 -8.59 -4.89 -37.94
N PRO A 65 -9.14 -4.78 -39.17
CA PRO A 65 -10.05 -5.76 -39.78
C PRO A 65 -9.43 -7.12 -40.15
N HIS A 66 -8.10 -7.24 -40.14
CA HIS A 66 -7.38 -8.46 -40.49
C HIS A 66 -6.72 -9.14 -39.28
N ALA A 67 -6.90 -8.59 -38.08
CA ALA A 67 -6.35 -9.16 -36.87
C ALA A 67 -7.03 -10.52 -36.58
N GLN A 68 -6.20 -11.52 -36.30
CA GLN A 68 -6.63 -12.84 -35.86
C GLN A 68 -6.41 -12.96 -34.35
N PHE A 69 -7.47 -13.27 -33.62
CA PHE A 69 -7.42 -13.44 -32.18
C PHE A 69 -8.50 -14.44 -31.73
N GLU A 70 -8.30 -14.97 -30.53
CA GLU A 70 -9.26 -15.84 -29.84
C GLU A 70 -9.65 -15.17 -28.53
N LEU A 71 -10.94 -15.28 -28.16
CA LEU A 71 -11.43 -14.79 -26.89
C LEU A 71 -11.18 -15.85 -25.81
N ASP A 72 -10.18 -15.62 -24.98
CA ASP A 72 -9.83 -16.53 -23.87
C ASP A 72 -10.79 -16.39 -22.68
N TRP A 73 -11.06 -15.15 -22.25
CA TRP A 73 -11.94 -14.87 -21.12
C TRP A 73 -12.59 -13.49 -21.25
N ALA A 74 -13.84 -13.38 -20.80
CA ALA A 74 -14.59 -12.13 -20.72
C ALA A 74 -15.30 -11.99 -19.39
N SER A 75 -15.27 -10.78 -18.82
CA SER A 75 -16.04 -10.43 -17.63
C SER A 75 -16.38 -8.95 -17.63
N VAL A 76 -17.46 -8.63 -16.95
CA VAL A 76 -17.92 -7.27 -16.70
C VAL A 76 -17.92 -7.06 -15.20
N TYR A 77 -17.36 -5.93 -14.77
CA TYR A 77 -17.18 -5.61 -13.38
C TYR A 77 -17.48 -4.12 -13.16
N THR A 78 -18.09 -3.82 -12.02
CA THR A 78 -18.46 -2.45 -11.65
C THR A 78 -17.45 -1.91 -10.66
N PHE A 79 -16.99 -0.68 -10.87
CA PHE A 79 -16.12 0.00 -9.92
C PHE A 79 -16.93 0.54 -8.76
N ALA A 80 -16.52 0.19 -7.55
CA ALA A 80 -17.04 0.78 -6.33
C ALA A 80 -15.88 1.25 -5.44
N CYS A 81 -16.11 2.31 -4.70
CA CYS A 81 -15.23 2.80 -3.64
C CYS A 81 -16.06 2.88 -2.36
N LEU A 82 -15.94 1.87 -1.51
CA LEU A 82 -16.77 1.70 -0.32
C LEU A 82 -16.02 0.92 0.75
N ARG A 83 -16.45 1.05 1.99
CA ARG A 83 -16.01 0.17 3.09
C ARG A 83 -17.13 -0.01 4.10
N MET A 84 -17.02 -1.04 4.91
CA MET A 84 -17.84 -1.19 6.11
C MET A 84 -17.55 -0.05 7.10
N ASP A 85 -18.55 0.31 7.90
CA ASP A 85 -18.40 1.32 8.95
C ASP A 85 -17.34 0.90 9.97
N ARG A 86 -17.28 -0.39 10.30
CA ARG A 86 -16.38 -0.99 11.29
C ARG A 86 -15.83 -2.31 10.77
N PHE A 87 -14.54 -2.57 10.96
CA PHE A 87 -13.91 -3.83 10.52
C PHE A 87 -13.92 -4.92 11.60
N VAL A 88 -14.14 -4.55 12.87
CA VAL A 88 -14.15 -5.47 14.02
C VAL A 88 -15.52 -5.48 14.69
N HIS A 89 -16.14 -6.66 14.73
CA HIS A 89 -17.41 -6.96 15.37
C HIS A 89 -17.23 -8.07 16.42
N GLY A 90 -16.73 -7.69 17.60
CA GLY A 90 -16.41 -8.64 18.67
C GLY A 90 -15.32 -9.61 18.25
N ARG A 91 -15.68 -10.87 18.00
CA ARG A 91 -14.75 -11.93 17.55
C ARG A 91 -14.74 -12.13 16.02
N VAL A 92 -15.53 -11.35 15.30
CA VAL A 92 -15.58 -11.36 13.83
C VAL A 92 -14.77 -10.17 13.32
N VAL A 93 -13.83 -10.44 12.41
CA VAL A 93 -12.94 -9.43 11.80
C VAL A 93 -13.01 -9.58 10.29
N PHE A 94 -13.19 -8.47 9.58
CA PHE A 94 -13.25 -8.41 8.11
C PHE A 94 -11.93 -7.87 7.56
N VAL A 95 -11.45 -8.46 6.46
CA VAL A 95 -10.11 -8.19 5.87
C VAL A 95 -10.23 -8.10 4.34
N GLY A 96 -9.50 -7.16 3.71
CA GLY A 96 -9.48 -7.00 2.25
C GLY A 96 -10.86 -6.67 1.68
N ASP A 97 -11.21 -7.26 0.52
CA ASP A 97 -12.45 -7.00 -0.21
C ASP A 97 -13.74 -7.30 0.59
N SER A 98 -13.65 -8.09 1.67
CA SER A 98 -14.78 -8.28 2.59
C SER A 98 -15.07 -7.07 3.47
N ALA A 99 -14.10 -6.16 3.63
CA ALA A 99 -14.17 -4.96 4.47
C ALA A 99 -14.21 -3.66 3.64
N HIS A 100 -13.50 -3.60 2.52
CA HIS A 100 -13.41 -2.41 1.67
C HIS A 100 -13.20 -2.77 0.20
N GLY A 101 -13.81 -2.00 -0.69
CA GLY A 101 -13.65 -2.09 -2.14
C GLY A 101 -13.14 -0.76 -2.69
N VAL A 102 -12.21 -0.84 -3.64
CA VAL A 102 -11.66 0.32 -4.36
C VAL A 102 -11.68 0.04 -5.86
N SER A 103 -11.64 1.11 -6.66
CA SER A 103 -11.43 0.94 -8.10
C SER A 103 -10.04 0.34 -8.36
N PRO A 104 -9.85 -0.38 -9.47
CA PRO A 104 -8.57 -1.05 -9.78
C PRO A 104 -7.43 -0.06 -10.07
N PHE A 105 -7.73 1.24 -10.20
CA PHE A 105 -6.74 2.26 -10.49
C PHE A 105 -5.84 2.52 -9.28
N GLY A 106 -4.54 2.35 -9.47
CA GLY A 106 -3.54 2.52 -8.42
C GLY A 106 -3.12 1.24 -7.70
N ALA A 107 -3.66 0.07 -8.08
CA ALA A 107 -3.35 -1.24 -7.53
C ALA A 107 -3.53 -1.32 -5.99
N ARG A 108 -4.57 -0.68 -5.44
CA ARG A 108 -4.72 -0.51 -3.98
C ARG A 108 -5.47 -1.65 -3.28
N GLY A 109 -6.44 -2.29 -3.93
CA GLY A 109 -7.31 -3.30 -3.29
C GLY A 109 -6.52 -4.49 -2.71
N ALA A 110 -5.93 -5.30 -3.59
CA ALA A 110 -5.15 -6.47 -3.18
C ALA A 110 -3.96 -6.11 -2.25
N ASN A 111 -3.23 -5.03 -2.54
CA ASN A 111 -2.11 -4.59 -1.71
C ASN A 111 -2.57 -4.19 -0.29
N SER A 112 -3.69 -3.48 -0.18
CA SER A 112 -4.25 -3.13 1.13
C SER A 112 -4.75 -4.37 1.87
N GLY A 113 -5.36 -5.34 1.18
CA GLY A 113 -5.78 -6.61 1.78
C GLY A 113 -4.63 -7.42 2.39
N VAL A 114 -3.46 -7.43 1.74
CA VAL A 114 -2.24 -8.05 2.32
C VAL A 114 -1.82 -7.31 3.58
N GLN A 115 -1.76 -5.98 3.55
CA GLN A 115 -1.40 -5.17 4.71
C GLN A 115 -2.40 -5.30 5.86
N ASP A 116 -3.69 -5.48 5.56
CA ASP A 116 -4.71 -5.76 6.56
C ASP A 116 -4.41 -7.08 7.28
N ALA A 117 -4.09 -8.14 6.52
CA ALA A 117 -3.75 -9.44 7.06
C ALA A 117 -2.49 -9.38 7.93
N GLU A 118 -1.44 -8.68 7.49
CA GLU A 118 -0.20 -8.50 8.25
C GLU A 118 -0.44 -7.74 9.57
N ASN A 119 -1.23 -6.66 9.52
CA ASN A 119 -1.59 -5.87 10.71
C ASN A 119 -2.37 -6.71 11.73
N LEU A 120 -3.26 -7.60 11.26
CA LEU A 120 -4.10 -8.44 12.10
C LEU A 120 -3.35 -9.66 12.67
N ALA A 121 -2.47 -10.28 11.88
CA ALA A 121 -1.88 -11.58 12.18
C ALA A 121 -1.12 -11.59 13.52
N TRP A 122 -0.22 -10.64 13.76
CA TRP A 122 0.56 -10.58 15.00
C TRP A 122 -0.30 -10.26 16.23
N LYS A 123 -1.37 -9.48 16.04
CA LYS A 123 -2.34 -9.13 17.10
C LYS A 123 -3.14 -10.36 17.52
N LEU A 124 -3.63 -11.13 16.53
CA LEU A 124 -4.32 -12.40 16.76
C LEU A 124 -3.39 -13.41 17.44
N ASP A 125 -2.17 -13.57 16.96
CA ASP A 125 -1.18 -14.45 17.58
C ASP A 125 -0.91 -14.05 19.05
N GLY A 126 -0.78 -12.75 19.33
CA GLY A 126 -0.65 -12.24 20.70
C GLY A 126 -1.81 -12.65 21.61
N VAL A 127 -3.06 -12.56 21.11
CA VAL A 127 -4.26 -12.97 21.86
C VAL A 127 -4.35 -14.49 22.04
N LEU A 128 -4.11 -15.25 20.98
CA LEU A 128 -4.20 -16.71 21.00
C LEU A 128 -3.15 -17.35 21.92
N GLN A 129 -1.97 -16.74 22.03
CA GLN A 129 -0.90 -17.16 22.94
C GLN A 129 -1.06 -16.62 24.37
N GLY A 130 -2.15 -15.89 24.68
CA GLY A 130 -2.37 -15.30 26.00
C GLY A 130 -1.39 -14.17 26.37
N ARG A 131 -0.70 -13.60 25.37
CA ARG A 131 0.27 -12.50 25.56
C ARG A 131 -0.36 -11.11 25.45
N ALA A 132 -1.57 -11.02 24.90
CA ALA A 132 -2.33 -9.79 24.77
C ALA A 132 -3.84 -10.03 25.00
N SER A 133 -4.57 -8.98 25.36
CA SER A 133 -6.02 -9.02 25.48
C SER A 133 -6.70 -8.76 24.13
N ALA A 134 -8.02 -8.97 24.06
CA ALA A 134 -8.81 -8.65 22.86
C ALA A 134 -8.74 -7.15 22.48
N ALA A 135 -8.33 -6.27 23.39
CA ALA A 135 -8.12 -4.86 23.12
C ALA A 135 -7.05 -4.63 22.05
N LEU A 136 -6.04 -5.51 21.95
CA LEU A 136 -5.03 -5.42 20.89
C LEU A 136 -5.65 -5.63 19.52
N VAL A 137 -6.49 -6.66 19.35
CA VAL A 137 -7.22 -6.90 18.08
C VAL A 137 -8.20 -5.75 17.79
N ALA A 138 -8.81 -5.14 18.80
CA ALA A 138 -9.69 -3.98 18.61
C ALA A 138 -8.99 -2.78 17.96
N THR A 139 -7.65 -2.68 18.04
CA THR A 139 -6.87 -1.64 17.35
C THR A 139 -6.78 -1.84 15.83
N TYR A 140 -7.04 -3.05 15.32
CA TYR A 140 -7.03 -3.34 13.88
C TYR A 140 -8.03 -2.46 13.12
N GLY A 141 -9.25 -2.32 13.67
CA GLY A 141 -10.32 -1.52 13.07
C GLY A 141 -9.89 -0.10 12.73
N PRO A 142 -9.66 0.79 13.71
CA PRO A 142 -9.31 2.18 13.44
C PRO A 142 -8.02 2.35 12.63
N GLU A 143 -7.04 1.45 12.75
CA GLU A 143 -5.81 1.51 11.93
C GLU A 143 -6.10 1.23 10.45
N ARG A 144 -6.89 0.19 10.14
CA ARG A 144 -7.13 -0.26 8.76
C ARG A 144 -8.32 0.42 8.11
N GLU A 145 -9.28 0.91 8.89
CA GLU A 145 -10.33 1.83 8.42
C GLU A 145 -9.72 3.14 7.90
N TYR A 146 -8.74 3.72 8.63
CA TYR A 146 -7.99 4.89 8.16
C TYR A 146 -7.25 4.62 6.84
N ALA A 147 -6.55 3.47 6.75
CA ALA A 147 -5.85 3.09 5.53
C ALA A 147 -6.82 2.88 4.35
N ALA A 148 -7.99 2.30 4.60
CA ALA A 148 -9.05 2.13 3.61
C ALA A 148 -9.60 3.48 3.13
N ASP A 149 -9.84 4.44 4.03
CA ASP A 149 -10.28 5.80 3.68
C ASP A 149 -9.26 6.51 2.79
N GLU A 150 -7.97 6.39 3.10
CA GLU A 150 -6.90 6.95 2.27
C GLU A 150 -6.89 6.31 0.87
N ASN A 151 -7.05 4.98 0.79
CA ASN A 151 -7.10 4.25 -0.47
C ASN A 151 -8.32 4.62 -1.31
N ILE A 152 -9.50 4.71 -0.70
CA ILE A 152 -10.76 5.14 -1.32
C ILE A 152 -10.62 6.56 -1.88
N ALA A 153 -10.07 7.49 -1.09
CA ALA A 153 -9.90 8.86 -1.54
C ALA A 153 -8.96 8.97 -2.75
N ASN A 154 -7.84 8.22 -2.74
CA ASN A 154 -6.92 8.16 -3.88
C ASN A 154 -7.54 7.50 -5.12
N SER A 155 -8.22 6.38 -4.92
CA SER A 155 -8.87 5.60 -5.97
C SER A 155 -10.00 6.39 -6.63
N THR A 156 -10.81 7.10 -5.84
CA THR A 156 -11.89 7.99 -6.33
C THR A 156 -11.33 9.10 -7.21
N ARG A 157 -10.25 9.78 -6.78
CA ARG A 157 -9.60 10.82 -7.59
C ARG A 157 -9.10 10.29 -8.93
N ALA A 158 -8.50 9.11 -8.95
CA ALA A 158 -8.03 8.48 -10.18
C ALA A 158 -9.21 8.12 -11.10
N THR A 159 -10.27 7.53 -10.55
CA THR A 159 -11.50 7.20 -11.30
C THR A 159 -12.15 8.45 -11.89
N ASP A 160 -12.31 9.52 -11.12
CA ASP A 160 -12.96 10.76 -11.58
C ASP A 160 -12.14 11.48 -12.66
N PHE A 161 -10.80 11.37 -12.62
CA PHE A 161 -9.94 11.88 -13.68
C PHE A 161 -10.05 11.05 -14.97
N ILE A 162 -10.09 9.73 -14.86
CA ILE A 162 -10.19 8.81 -15.99
C ILE A 162 -11.56 8.90 -16.67
N THR A 163 -12.62 8.86 -15.86
CA THR A 163 -14.02 8.82 -16.29
C THR A 163 -14.74 10.08 -15.80
N PRO A 164 -14.59 11.22 -16.50
CA PRO A 164 -15.20 12.48 -16.07
C PRO A 164 -16.73 12.39 -16.10
N LYS A 165 -17.36 12.84 -15.00
CA LYS A 165 -18.83 12.79 -14.80
C LYS A 165 -19.57 14.05 -15.27
N SER A 166 -18.84 15.06 -15.74
CA SER A 166 -19.39 16.34 -16.19
C SER A 166 -18.53 16.95 -17.29
N GLU A 167 -19.10 17.89 -18.06
CA GLU A 167 -18.34 18.64 -19.08
C GLU A 167 -17.16 19.42 -18.49
N ILE A 168 -17.33 19.96 -17.28
CA ILE A 168 -16.28 20.69 -16.56
C ILE A 168 -15.14 19.74 -16.16
N SER A 169 -15.46 18.55 -15.64
CA SER A 169 -14.46 17.53 -15.30
C SER A 169 -13.69 17.07 -16.54
N ARG A 170 -14.39 16.93 -17.69
CA ARG A 170 -13.78 16.59 -18.97
C ARG A 170 -12.82 17.69 -19.45
N LEU A 171 -13.27 18.94 -19.44
CA LEU A 171 -12.44 20.08 -19.80
C LEU A 171 -11.17 20.17 -18.93
N PHE A 172 -11.33 19.97 -17.62
CA PHE A 172 -10.20 19.94 -16.68
C PHE A 172 -9.20 18.82 -17.03
N ARG A 173 -9.68 17.60 -17.26
CA ARG A 173 -8.84 16.45 -17.64
C ARG A 173 -8.09 16.73 -18.93
N ASP A 174 -8.78 17.21 -19.96
CA ASP A 174 -8.20 17.46 -21.28
C ASP A 174 -7.15 18.58 -21.22
N ALA A 175 -7.41 19.64 -20.45
CA ALA A 175 -6.43 20.69 -20.18
C ALA A 175 -5.20 20.15 -19.43
N ALA A 176 -5.40 19.30 -18.41
CA ALA A 176 -4.31 18.66 -17.68
C ALA A 176 -3.46 17.75 -18.58
N LEU A 177 -4.08 16.97 -19.46
CA LEU A 177 -3.40 16.12 -20.44
C LEU A 177 -2.61 16.95 -21.47
N HIS A 178 -3.17 18.07 -21.92
CA HIS A 178 -2.49 18.98 -22.83
C HIS A 178 -1.24 19.58 -22.17
N LEU A 179 -1.40 20.15 -20.98
CA LEU A 179 -0.31 20.77 -20.22
C LEU A 179 0.76 19.77 -19.78
N ALA A 180 0.40 18.50 -19.53
CA ALA A 180 1.33 17.48 -19.08
C ALA A 180 2.45 17.16 -20.09
N ARG A 181 2.25 17.49 -21.38
CA ARG A 181 3.29 17.36 -22.41
C ARG A 181 4.53 18.17 -22.03
N ASP A 182 4.32 19.41 -21.61
CA ASP A 182 5.40 20.39 -21.45
C ASP A 182 5.66 20.77 -19.97
N HIS A 183 4.71 20.50 -19.06
CA HIS A 183 4.79 20.98 -17.69
C HIS A 183 4.75 19.86 -16.64
N ALA A 184 5.79 19.82 -15.80
CA ALA A 184 5.95 18.80 -14.75
C ALA A 184 4.83 18.78 -13.70
N PHE A 185 4.24 19.94 -13.37
CA PHE A 185 3.13 19.99 -12.41
C PHE A 185 1.89 19.28 -12.93
N ALA A 186 1.57 19.43 -14.22
CA ALA A 186 0.41 18.79 -14.84
C ALA A 186 0.59 17.27 -14.95
N ARG A 187 1.82 16.78 -15.12
CA ARG A 187 2.13 15.34 -15.07
C ARG A 187 1.76 14.71 -13.72
N ARG A 188 1.86 15.45 -12.62
CA ARG A 188 1.42 15.00 -11.28
C ARG A 188 -0.09 14.96 -11.10
N ILE A 189 -0.84 15.66 -11.97
CA ILE A 189 -2.31 15.60 -12.00
C ILE A 189 -2.75 14.34 -12.76
N VAL A 190 -2.13 14.07 -13.91
CA VAL A 190 -2.38 12.86 -14.71
C VAL A 190 -1.96 11.60 -13.95
N ASN A 191 -0.79 11.64 -13.33
CA ASN A 191 -0.27 10.54 -12.53
C ASN A 191 -0.51 10.83 -11.04
N SER A 192 -1.57 10.26 -10.49
CA SER A 192 -2.01 10.45 -9.09
C SER A 192 -1.00 9.97 -8.03
N GLY A 193 0.18 9.49 -8.43
CA GLY A 193 1.31 9.21 -7.56
C GLY A 193 1.88 7.80 -7.77
N ARG A 194 2.59 7.30 -6.76
CA ARG A 194 3.05 5.90 -6.75
C ARG A 194 1.85 4.96 -6.62
N LEU A 195 1.92 3.82 -7.30
CA LEU A 195 1.01 2.70 -7.08
C LEU A 195 1.12 2.27 -5.61
N SER A 196 -0.02 2.10 -4.95
CA SER A 196 -0.20 1.66 -3.56
C SER A 196 0.94 2.02 -2.58
N VAL A 197 0.77 3.10 -1.80
CA VAL A 197 1.72 3.52 -0.75
C VAL A 197 1.18 3.09 0.62
N PRO A 198 2.01 2.63 1.56
CA PRO A 198 1.54 2.31 2.91
C PRO A 198 1.04 3.55 3.64
N ALA A 199 -0.05 3.41 4.38
CA ALA A 199 -0.60 4.46 5.22
C ALA A 199 0.28 4.70 6.46
N THR A 200 0.48 5.96 6.82
CA THR A 200 1.08 6.31 8.12
C THR A 200 -0.02 6.39 9.17
N LEU A 201 0.02 5.48 10.14
CA LEU A 201 -1.03 5.31 11.17
C LEU A 201 -0.90 6.33 12.29
N HIS A 202 -0.98 7.63 11.99
CA HIS A 202 -0.72 8.72 12.93
C HIS A 202 -1.52 8.62 14.24
N ALA A 203 -2.80 8.25 14.13
CA ALA A 203 -3.73 8.18 15.25
C ALA A 203 -3.80 6.80 15.93
N SER A 204 -2.88 5.87 15.61
CA SER A 204 -2.89 4.55 16.25
C SER A 204 -2.74 4.69 17.77
N PRO A 205 -3.57 4.02 18.58
CA PRO A 205 -3.42 4.01 20.03
C PRO A 205 -2.14 3.30 20.48
N LEU A 206 -1.51 2.53 19.58
CA LEU A 206 -0.26 1.80 19.82
C LEU A 206 0.98 2.70 19.69
N ASN A 207 0.83 3.93 19.20
CA ASN A 207 1.92 4.88 19.06
C ASN A 207 2.26 5.55 20.40
N THR A 208 3.54 5.55 20.75
CA THR A 208 4.08 6.38 21.82
C THR A 208 4.48 7.74 21.24
N PRO A 209 3.96 8.87 21.77
CA PRO A 209 4.34 10.20 21.31
C PRO A 209 5.83 10.46 21.48
N ASP A 210 6.41 11.20 20.54
CA ASP A 210 7.81 11.63 20.63
C ASP A 210 8.01 12.59 21.82
N THR A 211 9.10 12.40 22.55
CA THR A 211 9.63 13.37 23.53
C THR A 211 10.83 14.15 23.00
N ASP A 212 11.50 13.61 21.98
CA ASP A 212 12.67 14.20 21.35
C ASP A 212 12.35 14.73 19.95
N ALA A 213 13.16 15.64 19.45
CA ALA A 213 13.02 16.15 18.09
C ALA A 213 13.66 15.20 17.06
N PHE A 214 12.92 14.92 15.98
CA PHE A 214 13.35 14.15 14.82
C PHE A 214 12.91 14.83 13.53
N ALA A 215 13.74 14.72 12.49
CA ALA A 215 13.41 15.09 11.13
C ALA A 215 12.92 13.87 10.33
N GLY A 216 12.20 14.15 9.24
CA GLY A 216 11.83 13.13 8.26
C GLY A 216 10.57 12.32 8.60
N PRO A 217 10.22 11.36 7.72
CA PRO A 217 8.90 10.73 7.71
C PRO A 217 8.76 9.52 8.66
N GLN A 218 9.82 9.14 9.40
CA GLN A 218 9.82 7.96 10.28
C GLN A 218 9.21 8.22 11.65
N VAL A 219 8.05 8.86 11.64
CA VAL A 219 7.24 9.14 12.84
C VAL A 219 6.58 7.86 13.37
N PRO A 220 6.16 7.83 14.66
CA PRO A 220 5.28 6.78 15.14
C PRO A 220 4.03 6.62 14.25
N GLY A 221 3.73 5.38 13.87
CA GLY A 221 2.70 5.01 12.90
C GLY A 221 3.22 4.81 11.47
N ALA A 222 4.41 5.30 11.12
CA ALA A 222 4.97 5.09 9.78
C ALA A 222 5.48 3.65 9.60
N VAL A 223 5.37 3.11 8.39
CA VAL A 223 6.09 1.89 8.01
C VAL A 223 7.59 2.21 7.95
N LEU A 224 8.40 1.33 8.52
CA LEU A 224 9.85 1.48 8.51
C LEU A 224 10.37 1.47 7.07
N LEU A 225 11.17 2.47 6.73
CA LEU A 225 11.89 2.55 5.48
C LEU A 225 13.03 1.55 5.53
N ASP A 226 13.12 0.72 4.51
CA ASP A 226 14.24 -0.19 4.36
C ASP A 226 15.56 0.59 4.16
N ALA A 227 16.70 -0.07 4.32
CA ALA A 227 18.03 0.46 4.01
C ALA A 227 19.01 -0.68 3.75
N PRO A 228 19.96 -0.52 2.80
CA PRO A 228 21.02 -1.51 2.61
C PRO A 228 21.93 -1.54 3.84
N LEU A 229 22.23 -2.74 4.31
CA LEU A 229 23.12 -2.99 5.44
C LEU A 229 24.10 -4.13 5.10
N THR A 230 25.10 -4.34 5.92
CA THR A 230 26.01 -5.49 5.84
C THR A 230 26.03 -6.27 7.15
N ARG A 231 25.89 -7.59 7.11
CA ARG A 231 26.01 -8.47 8.29
C ARG A 231 27.11 -9.49 8.02
N GLN A 232 28.14 -9.53 8.87
CA GLN A 232 29.29 -10.43 8.70
C GLN A 232 29.91 -10.37 7.28
N GLY A 233 29.99 -9.17 6.70
CA GLY A 233 30.52 -8.95 5.35
C GLY A 233 29.57 -9.28 4.19
N GLN A 234 28.36 -9.76 4.45
CA GLN A 234 27.35 -10.07 3.43
C GLN A 234 26.27 -8.97 3.33
N PRO A 235 25.84 -8.57 2.11
CA PRO A 235 24.75 -7.62 1.94
C PRO A 235 23.44 -8.13 2.53
N THR A 236 22.74 -7.25 3.25
CA THR A 236 21.39 -7.47 3.75
C THR A 236 20.58 -6.16 3.68
N TRP A 237 19.35 -6.19 4.16
CA TRP A 237 18.44 -5.06 4.20
C TRP A 237 17.88 -4.90 5.61
N LEU A 238 17.63 -3.67 6.05
CA LEU A 238 17.10 -3.36 7.37
C LEU A 238 15.84 -4.15 7.69
N LEU A 239 14.87 -4.19 6.76
CA LEU A 239 13.63 -4.94 6.97
C LEU A 239 13.86 -6.45 7.12
N ARG A 240 14.91 -7.00 6.49
CA ARG A 240 15.30 -8.42 6.63
C ARG A 240 16.03 -8.72 7.94
N ALA A 241 16.54 -7.70 8.63
CA ALA A 241 17.18 -7.85 9.93
C ALA A 241 16.14 -7.83 11.08
N LEU A 242 14.90 -7.44 10.80
CA LEU A 242 13.79 -7.54 11.74
C LEU A 242 13.32 -8.99 11.90
N GLY A 243 12.76 -9.31 13.06
CA GLY A 243 12.15 -10.60 13.35
C GLY A 243 10.61 -10.54 13.46
N PRO A 244 9.96 -11.66 13.83
CA PRO A 244 8.50 -11.73 14.01
C PRO A 244 8.03 -11.09 15.34
N GLN A 245 8.96 -10.57 16.14
CA GLN A 245 8.70 -9.92 17.43
C GLN A 245 8.87 -8.41 17.29
N PHE A 246 8.57 -7.67 18.36
CA PHE A 246 8.97 -6.27 18.42
C PHE A 246 10.49 -6.17 18.30
N THR A 247 10.97 -5.18 17.55
CA THR A 247 12.41 -4.92 17.41
C THR A 247 12.75 -3.55 17.98
N LEU A 248 13.68 -3.50 18.93
CA LEU A 248 14.36 -2.28 19.36
C LEU A 248 15.64 -2.12 18.52
N ILE A 249 15.56 -1.27 17.51
CA ILE A 249 16.73 -0.87 16.71
C ILE A 249 17.50 0.15 17.52
N VAL A 250 18.82 -0.02 17.69
CA VAL A 250 19.72 0.92 18.36
C VAL A 250 20.89 1.23 17.45
N PHE A 251 21.14 2.52 17.22
CA PHE A 251 22.32 2.98 16.50
C PHE A 251 23.52 3.04 17.47
N GLY A 252 24.37 2.02 17.42
CA GLY A 252 25.53 1.82 18.28
C GLY A 252 25.37 0.68 19.29
N ALA A 253 26.14 0.75 20.37
CA ALA A 253 26.05 -0.23 21.45
C ALA A 253 24.72 -0.07 22.21
N ALA A 254 23.92 -1.14 22.28
CA ALA A 254 22.71 -1.16 23.07
C ALA A 254 23.07 -1.27 24.57
N PRO A 255 22.33 -0.57 25.44
CA PRO A 255 22.52 -0.70 26.89
C PRO A 255 22.10 -2.08 27.37
N GLY A 256 22.73 -2.60 28.44
CA GLY A 256 22.51 -3.96 28.93
C GLY A 256 21.05 -4.29 29.24
N TRP A 257 20.30 -3.35 29.81
CA TRP A 257 18.88 -3.50 30.11
C TRP A 257 18.01 -3.77 28.87
N ALA A 258 18.45 -3.37 27.67
CA ALA A 258 17.68 -3.56 26.44
C ALA A 258 17.45 -5.04 26.14
N PHE A 259 18.41 -5.89 26.50
CA PHE A 259 18.33 -7.35 26.34
C PHE A 259 17.46 -8.03 27.41
N GLU A 260 17.06 -7.30 28.45
CA GLU A 260 16.20 -7.78 29.53
C GLU A 260 14.73 -7.39 29.31
N VAL A 261 14.42 -6.71 28.20
CA VAL A 261 13.03 -6.40 27.81
C VAL A 261 12.41 -7.64 27.15
N PRO A 262 11.37 -8.24 27.74
CA PRO A 262 10.81 -9.48 27.22
C PRO A 262 10.11 -9.27 25.88
N GLN A 263 10.21 -10.27 24.99
CA GLN A 263 9.55 -10.28 23.67
C GLN A 263 9.97 -9.13 22.75
N VAL A 264 11.16 -8.57 22.99
CA VAL A 264 11.78 -7.55 22.13
C VAL A 264 13.13 -8.09 21.65
N GLN A 265 13.30 -8.15 20.34
CA GLN A 265 14.59 -8.34 19.70
C GLN A 265 15.37 -7.03 19.72
N VAL A 266 16.66 -7.05 20.08
CA VAL A 266 17.53 -5.88 19.95
C VAL A 266 18.33 -6.01 18.65
N LEU A 267 18.31 -4.98 17.80
CA LEU A 267 19.13 -4.89 16.59
C LEU A 267 20.10 -3.72 16.72
N GLN A 268 21.40 -4.00 16.70
CA GLN A 268 22.44 -2.98 16.87
C GLN A 268 23.10 -2.59 15.54
N ILE A 269 22.75 -1.42 15.01
CA ILE A 269 23.37 -0.86 13.81
C ILE A 269 24.71 -0.21 14.20
N GLY A 270 25.79 -0.58 13.49
CA GLY A 270 27.17 -0.22 13.80
C GLY A 270 27.90 -1.25 14.68
N VAL A 271 27.21 -2.28 15.20
CA VAL A 271 27.82 -3.36 15.99
C VAL A 271 27.59 -4.71 15.34
N GLU A 272 26.33 -5.10 15.17
CA GLU A 272 25.94 -6.40 14.59
C GLU A 272 25.80 -6.30 13.06
N VAL A 273 25.13 -5.24 12.61
CA VAL A 273 24.94 -4.90 11.21
C VAL A 273 25.59 -3.55 10.93
N GLN A 274 26.14 -3.35 9.73
CA GLN A 274 26.86 -2.15 9.36
C GLN A 274 26.07 -1.35 8.33
N ASP A 275 25.86 -0.06 8.60
CA ASP A 275 25.26 0.91 7.68
C ASP A 275 26.36 1.65 6.93
N SER A 276 27.10 0.93 6.08
CA SER A 276 28.30 1.46 5.40
C SER A 276 28.01 2.65 4.49
N GLU A 277 26.79 2.77 3.99
CA GLU A 277 26.34 3.88 3.13
C GLU A 277 25.70 5.03 3.93
N GLY A 278 25.47 4.85 5.23
CA GLY A 278 24.81 5.83 6.10
C GLY A 278 23.32 6.05 5.77
N LEU A 279 22.71 5.18 4.95
CA LEU A 279 21.34 5.34 4.47
C LEU A 279 20.32 5.00 5.54
N ALA A 280 20.59 4.04 6.42
CA ALA A 280 19.71 3.76 7.54
C ALA A 280 19.71 4.96 8.50
N ALA A 281 20.89 5.46 8.87
CA ALA A 281 21.02 6.62 9.74
C ALA A 281 20.35 7.86 9.12
N GLN A 282 20.53 8.10 7.82
CA GLN A 282 19.87 9.23 7.14
C GLN A 282 18.34 9.09 7.15
N ARG A 283 17.79 7.92 6.79
CA ARG A 283 16.35 7.69 6.68
C ARG A 283 15.63 7.78 8.02
N LEU A 284 16.29 7.31 9.08
CA LEU A 284 15.79 7.29 10.46
C LEU A 284 16.20 8.54 11.25
N ASP A 285 16.84 9.52 10.61
CA ASP A 285 17.41 10.70 11.24
C ASP A 285 18.22 10.32 12.49
N ALA A 286 19.05 9.29 12.41
CA ALA A 286 19.65 8.67 13.58
C ALA A 286 20.98 9.31 13.97
N LEU A 287 21.14 9.50 15.28
CA LEU A 287 22.38 9.86 15.97
C LEU A 287 22.86 8.66 16.81
N PRO A 288 24.11 8.65 17.32
CA PRO A 288 24.53 7.64 18.29
C PRO A 288 23.52 7.50 19.43
N HIS A 289 23.21 6.27 19.80
CA HIS A 289 22.20 5.86 20.79
C HIS A 289 20.73 6.09 20.41
N THR A 290 20.47 6.65 19.23
CA THR A 290 19.09 6.74 18.72
C THR A 290 18.49 5.35 18.64
N ALA A 291 17.25 5.24 19.11
CA ALA A 291 16.53 3.98 19.15
C ALA A 291 15.13 4.11 18.58
N TYR A 292 14.69 3.05 17.90
CA TYR A 292 13.36 2.91 17.32
C TYR A 292 12.76 1.59 17.81
N LEU A 293 11.54 1.63 18.35
CA LEU A 293 10.75 0.44 18.63
C LEU A 293 9.81 0.19 17.46
N VAL A 294 9.95 -0.98 16.85
CA VAL A 294 9.24 -1.38 15.62
C VAL A 294 8.37 -2.59 15.93
N ARG A 295 7.13 -2.56 15.46
CA ARG A 295 6.14 -3.64 15.59
C ARG A 295 6.47 -4.83 14.67
N PRO A 296 5.88 -6.01 14.92
CA PRO A 296 5.99 -7.16 14.01
C PRO A 296 5.51 -6.89 12.57
N ASP A 297 4.58 -5.95 12.38
CA ASP A 297 4.10 -5.49 11.07
C ASP A 297 4.92 -4.30 10.51
N GLN A 298 6.14 -4.09 11.03
CA GLN A 298 7.13 -3.12 10.56
C GLN A 298 6.74 -1.64 10.72
N HIS A 299 5.66 -1.34 11.45
CA HIS A 299 5.34 0.02 11.84
C HIS A 299 6.21 0.47 13.03
N VAL A 300 6.76 1.68 12.94
CA VAL A 300 7.40 2.36 14.08
C VAL A 300 6.32 2.67 15.11
N CYS A 301 6.46 2.22 16.36
CA CYS A 301 5.53 2.57 17.44
C CYS A 301 6.14 3.52 18.48
N ALA A 302 7.47 3.68 18.53
CA ALA A 302 8.15 4.66 19.38
C ALA A 302 9.58 4.93 18.90
N ARG A 303 10.16 6.07 19.29
CA ARG A 303 11.56 6.42 19.03
C ARG A 303 12.12 7.38 20.08
N TRP A 304 13.44 7.34 20.27
CA TRP A 304 14.19 8.16 21.24
C TRP A 304 15.59 8.48 20.75
N ARG A 305 16.15 9.61 21.18
CA ARG A 305 17.59 9.92 20.97
C ARG A 305 18.48 9.13 21.90
N ALA A 306 18.00 8.89 23.11
CA ALA A 306 18.63 8.02 24.10
C ALA A 306 17.51 7.38 24.95
N PRO A 307 17.18 6.10 24.72
CA PRO A 307 16.08 5.46 25.44
C PRO A 307 16.47 5.17 26.90
N THR A 308 15.47 5.16 27.79
CA THR A 308 15.58 4.56 29.13
C THR A 308 14.80 3.26 29.16
N GLU A 309 15.16 2.35 30.07
CA GLU A 309 14.44 1.09 30.25
C GLU A 309 12.94 1.33 30.52
N ALA A 310 12.63 2.27 31.42
CA ALA A 310 11.26 2.62 31.76
C ALA A 310 10.46 3.12 30.54
N ALA A 311 11.07 3.95 29.69
CA ALA A 311 10.41 4.47 28.49
C ALA A 311 10.12 3.36 27.47
N VAL A 312 11.07 2.45 27.24
CA VAL A 312 10.88 1.32 26.30
C VAL A 312 9.81 0.36 26.83
N ARG A 313 9.83 0.02 28.11
CA ARG A 313 8.81 -0.86 28.71
C ARG A 313 7.41 -0.23 28.65
N ALA A 314 7.29 1.08 28.90
CA ALA A 314 6.02 1.79 28.77
C ALA A 314 5.51 1.82 27.31
N ALA A 315 6.39 2.06 26.34
CA ALA A 315 6.05 2.01 24.93
C ALA A 315 5.62 0.60 24.48
N LEU A 316 6.29 -0.45 24.95
CA LEU A 316 5.91 -1.84 24.67
C LEU A 316 4.55 -2.19 25.28
N ALA A 317 4.28 -1.77 26.52
CA ALA A 317 2.98 -1.99 27.17
C ALA A 317 1.84 -1.28 26.42
N ARG A 318 2.09 -0.06 25.91
CA ARG A 318 1.15 0.63 25.02
C ARG A 318 0.97 -0.12 23.70
N ALA A 319 2.06 -0.51 23.05
CA ALA A 319 2.02 -1.16 21.74
C ALA A 319 1.40 -2.56 21.77
N THR A 320 1.30 -3.18 22.95
CA THR A 320 0.59 -4.45 23.20
C THR A 320 -0.82 -4.26 23.76
N ALA A 321 -1.30 -3.01 23.87
CA ALA A 321 -2.58 -2.64 24.47
C ALA A 321 -2.77 -3.21 25.90
N ALA A 322 -1.70 -3.33 26.68
CA ALA A 322 -1.73 -3.92 28.03
C ALA A 322 -2.44 -3.03 29.09
N HIS A 323 -2.70 -1.76 28.76
CA HIS A 323 -3.36 -0.79 29.64
C HIS A 323 -4.77 -0.38 29.17
N ALA A 324 -5.32 -1.07 28.17
CA ALA A 324 -6.64 -0.81 27.59
C ALA A 324 -7.71 -1.79 28.08
#